data_AF-A0AB39VJR7-F1
#
_entry.id   AF-A0AB39VJR7-F1
#
_cell.length_a   1.000
_cell.length_b   1.000
_cell.length_c   1.000
_cell.angle_alpha   90.00
_cell.angle_beta   90.00
_cell.angle_gamma   90.00
#
_symmetry.space_group_name_H-M   'P 1'
#
loop_
_entity.id
_entity.type
_entity.pdbx_description
1 polymer ?
#
loop_
_entity_poly.entity_id
_entity_poly.type
_entity_poly.pdbx_seq_one_letter_code
_entity_poly.pdbx_strand_id
1 'polypeptide(L)'
;MIKLIEIYRKEIIKYLFEIKSFSQSWENSWKKEILTLLNNEELNEVNFFKLGENLRRIFLLTSSGDRGQGEVSSAGTGWESLLAWYLNLGLIGTRTIVIKPKKKFNFDTIQKTITVNYGNFISNSESDLIAVTFPPKKDIAYSVEKLEEYENKVFSIDLLEELDAYSVDKINLFLNKIIENNISKIEVNVIQCKTNWNDNAQIPMGWDIIYSSTGFTKDNIKIGRDGFSIHKIKDFRYSFITVPTQKNLDKIKETSTQVLRVNKLSGGIFWGEKTKLNVAKNINEIFNDNFHESYNEIKFNERIKNLDLKEIGL
;
A
#
# COMPACT_ATOMS: atom_id res chain seq x y z
N MET A 1 -4.35 0.79 -19.43
CA MET A 1 -3.65 0.94 -18.13
C MET A 1 -4.58 0.69 -16.95
N ILE A 2 -5.59 1.55 -16.68
CA ILE A 2 -6.50 1.35 -15.52
C ILE A 2 -7.10 -0.06 -15.49
N LYS A 3 -7.65 -0.56 -16.62
CA LYS A 3 -8.16 -1.95 -16.72
C LYS A 3 -7.15 -3.01 -16.23
N LEU A 4 -5.87 -2.89 -16.60
CA LEU A 4 -4.81 -3.81 -16.18
C LEU A 4 -4.53 -3.71 -14.68
N ILE A 5 -4.54 -2.49 -14.14
CA ILE A 5 -4.38 -2.23 -12.70
C ILE A 5 -5.57 -2.82 -11.93
N GLU A 6 -6.80 -2.67 -12.41
CA GLU A 6 -8.00 -3.25 -11.77
C GLU A 6 -7.94 -4.78 -11.73
N ILE A 7 -7.52 -5.43 -12.81
CA ILE A 7 -7.38 -6.90 -12.83
C ILE A 7 -6.31 -7.34 -11.84
N TYR A 8 -5.17 -6.66 -11.81
CA TYR A 8 -4.12 -6.96 -10.84
C TYR A 8 -4.60 -6.71 -9.39
N ARG A 9 -5.39 -5.64 -9.16
CA ARG A 9 -6.01 -5.33 -7.86
C ARG A 9 -6.96 -6.44 -7.42
N LYS A 10 -7.79 -6.95 -8.33
CA LYS A 10 -8.69 -8.07 -8.06
C LYS A 10 -7.91 -9.31 -7.61
N GLU A 11 -6.79 -9.61 -8.26
CA GLU A 11 -5.92 -10.73 -7.88
C GLU A 11 -5.22 -10.52 -6.53
N ILE A 12 -4.82 -9.27 -6.21
CA ILE A 12 -4.31 -8.91 -4.88
C ILE A 12 -5.39 -9.14 -3.83
N ILE A 13 -6.60 -8.63 -4.06
CA ILE A 13 -7.72 -8.77 -3.11
C ILE A 13 -8.03 -10.25 -2.87
N LYS A 14 -8.15 -11.06 -3.92
CA LYS A 14 -8.31 -12.53 -3.79
C LYS A 14 -7.21 -13.13 -2.92
N TYR A 15 -5.97 -12.75 -3.15
CA TYR A 15 -4.84 -13.22 -2.34
C TYR A 15 -4.94 -12.81 -0.86
N LEU A 16 -5.45 -11.61 -0.53
CA LEU A 16 -5.68 -11.23 0.86
C LEU A 16 -6.64 -12.20 1.56
N PHE A 17 -7.69 -12.66 0.85
CA PHE A 17 -8.63 -13.67 1.36
C PHE A 17 -8.04 -15.10 1.44
N GLU A 18 -6.91 -15.38 0.81
CA GLU A 18 -6.17 -16.64 1.03
C GLU A 18 -5.32 -16.60 2.31
N ILE A 19 -5.06 -15.41 2.87
CA ILE A 19 -4.27 -15.25 4.09
C ILE A 19 -5.13 -15.61 5.29
N LYS A 20 -4.79 -16.72 5.96
CA LYS A 20 -5.54 -17.29 7.09
C LYS A 20 -5.92 -16.28 8.18
N SER A 21 -4.99 -15.42 8.63
CA SER A 21 -5.30 -14.44 9.69
C SER A 21 -6.30 -13.37 9.24
N PHE A 22 -6.30 -13.02 7.96
CA PHE A 22 -7.25 -12.09 7.37
C PHE A 22 -8.61 -12.76 7.16
N SER A 23 -8.67 -13.91 6.48
CA SER A 23 -9.93 -14.59 6.16
C SER A 23 -10.69 -15.05 7.40
N GLN A 24 -10.00 -15.61 8.40
CA GLN A 24 -10.63 -15.97 9.67
C GLN A 24 -11.20 -14.75 10.38
N SER A 25 -10.45 -13.64 10.43
CA SER A 25 -10.95 -12.43 11.08
C SER A 25 -12.12 -11.79 10.31
N TRP A 26 -12.06 -11.87 8.98
CA TRP A 26 -13.10 -11.44 8.06
C TRP A 26 -14.42 -12.16 8.31
N GLU A 27 -14.40 -13.49 8.31
CA GLU A 27 -15.57 -14.35 8.51
C GLU A 27 -16.14 -14.22 9.93
N ASN A 28 -15.27 -14.13 10.94
CA ASN A 28 -15.70 -14.11 12.34
C ASN A 28 -16.43 -12.82 12.74
N SER A 29 -15.92 -11.65 12.32
CA SER A 29 -16.51 -10.39 12.78
C SER A 29 -16.30 -9.19 11.86
N TRP A 30 -15.19 -9.10 11.12
CA TRP A 30 -14.89 -7.87 10.38
C TRP A 30 -15.92 -7.61 9.28
N LYS A 31 -16.31 -8.62 8.50
CA LYS A 31 -17.30 -8.46 7.42
C LYS A 31 -18.60 -7.86 7.94
N LYS A 32 -19.14 -8.40 9.04
CA LYS A 32 -20.38 -7.93 9.65
C LYS A 32 -20.28 -6.47 10.09
N GLU A 33 -19.17 -6.11 10.73
CA GLU A 33 -18.94 -4.74 11.19
C GLU A 33 -18.77 -3.77 10.02
N ILE A 34 -18.02 -4.16 9.00
CA ILE A 34 -17.82 -3.37 7.78
C ILE A 34 -19.16 -3.14 7.08
N LEU A 35 -19.98 -4.17 6.88
CA LEU A 35 -21.30 -4.03 6.27
C LEU A 35 -22.22 -3.11 7.07
N THR A 36 -22.13 -3.15 8.40
CA THR A 36 -22.88 -2.23 9.28
C THR A 36 -22.45 -0.78 9.06
N LEU A 37 -21.13 -0.52 8.96
CA LEU A 37 -20.59 0.82 8.69
C LEU A 37 -20.90 1.32 7.27
N LEU A 38 -21.03 0.40 6.32
CA LEU A 38 -21.42 0.68 4.93
C LEU A 38 -22.94 0.76 4.74
N ASN A 39 -23.73 0.88 5.81
CA ASN A 39 -25.20 0.98 5.75
C ASN A 39 -25.84 -0.19 4.96
N ASN A 40 -25.42 -1.42 5.23
CA ASN A 40 -25.86 -2.63 4.52
C ASN A 40 -25.64 -2.54 3.00
N GLU A 41 -24.39 -2.39 2.59
CA GLU A 41 -23.89 -2.44 1.19
C GLU A 41 -23.98 -1.13 0.38
N GLU A 42 -24.31 -0.01 0.99
CA GLU A 42 -24.20 1.30 0.33
C GLU A 42 -22.77 1.86 0.42
N LEU A 43 -21.90 1.38 -0.47
CA LEU A 43 -20.56 1.96 -0.63
C LEU A 43 -20.67 3.34 -1.31
N ASN A 44 -20.32 4.38 -0.57
CA ASN A 44 -20.12 5.74 -1.06
C ASN A 44 -18.96 6.39 -0.28
N GLU A 45 -18.49 7.55 -0.72
CA GLU A 45 -17.33 8.23 -0.13
C GLU A 45 -17.49 8.50 1.37
N VAL A 46 -18.70 8.91 1.79
CA VAL A 46 -19.00 9.21 3.19
C VAL A 46 -18.87 7.94 4.05
N ASN A 47 -19.46 6.83 3.61
CA ASN A 47 -19.41 5.56 4.33
C ASN A 47 -18.01 4.92 4.27
N PHE A 48 -17.29 5.08 3.16
CA PHE A 48 -15.90 4.67 3.03
C PHE A 48 -14.98 5.42 4.01
N PHE A 49 -15.19 6.72 4.21
CA PHE A 49 -14.42 7.47 5.20
C PHE A 49 -14.78 7.11 6.64
N LYS A 50 -16.07 6.86 6.94
CA LYS A 50 -16.47 6.29 8.25
C LYS A 50 -15.78 4.95 8.52
N LEU A 51 -15.62 4.11 7.50
CA LEU A 51 -14.87 2.85 7.61
C LEU A 51 -13.41 3.09 8.00
N GLY A 52 -12.73 4.06 7.36
CA GLY A 52 -11.35 4.43 7.70
C GLY A 52 -11.17 4.90 9.15
N GLU A 53 -12.14 5.63 9.70
CA GLU A 53 -12.18 6.04 11.12
C GLU A 53 -12.41 4.88 12.10
N ASN A 54 -12.84 3.72 11.62
CA ASN A 54 -13.22 2.57 12.43
C ASN A 54 -12.31 1.34 12.23
N LEU A 55 -11.26 1.42 11.39
CA LEU A 55 -10.39 0.27 11.12
C LEU A 55 -9.72 -0.28 12.37
N ARG A 56 -9.33 0.58 13.33
CA ARG A 56 -8.81 0.11 14.62
C ARG A 56 -9.85 -0.72 15.36
N ARG A 57 -11.08 -0.22 15.46
CA ARG A 57 -12.18 -0.91 16.14
C ARG A 57 -12.44 -2.26 15.50
N ILE A 58 -12.54 -2.31 14.17
CA ILE A 58 -12.73 -3.55 13.39
C ILE A 58 -11.61 -4.54 13.71
N PHE A 59 -10.35 -4.11 13.58
CA PHE A 59 -9.18 -4.95 13.84
C PHE A 59 -9.20 -5.55 15.26
N LEU A 60 -9.58 -4.75 16.27
CA LEU A 60 -9.61 -5.19 17.66
C LEU A 60 -10.72 -6.20 17.98
N LEU A 61 -11.74 -6.37 17.13
CA LEU A 61 -12.82 -7.36 17.34
C LEU A 61 -12.32 -8.81 17.40
N THR A 62 -11.17 -9.09 16.77
CA THR A 62 -10.55 -10.43 16.75
C THR A 62 -9.25 -10.49 17.53
N SER A 63 -8.92 -9.44 18.29
CA SER A 63 -7.74 -9.44 19.14
C SER A 63 -7.96 -10.34 20.36
N SER A 64 -7.22 -11.45 20.47
CA SER A 64 -7.37 -12.44 21.55
C SER A 64 -6.84 -11.98 22.90
N GLY A 65 -6.17 -10.83 22.99
CA GLY A 65 -5.57 -10.31 24.23
C GLY A 65 -4.34 -11.09 24.73
N ASP A 66 -4.17 -12.33 24.27
CA ASP A 66 -3.00 -13.16 24.50
C ASP A 66 -1.80 -12.67 23.68
N ARG A 67 -0.61 -12.78 24.29
CA ARG A 67 0.66 -12.22 23.79
C ARG A 67 1.63 -13.30 23.33
N GLY A 68 1.13 -14.44 22.85
CA GLY A 68 2.00 -15.47 22.26
C GLY A 68 2.71 -14.92 21.01
N GLN A 69 3.98 -15.27 20.81
CA GLN A 69 4.76 -14.77 19.66
C GLN A 69 4.10 -15.10 18.30
N GLY A 70 3.44 -16.27 18.19
CA GLY A 70 2.67 -16.65 17.00
C GLY A 70 1.40 -15.83 16.78
N GLU A 71 0.76 -15.37 17.86
CA GLU A 71 -0.44 -14.52 17.80
C GLU A 71 -0.09 -13.09 17.40
N VAL A 72 1.03 -12.56 17.91
CA VAL A 72 1.54 -11.22 17.56
C VAL A 72 1.85 -11.12 16.06
N SER A 73 2.53 -12.14 15.51
CA SER A 73 2.83 -12.20 14.06
C SER A 73 1.57 -12.34 13.21
N SER A 74 0.62 -13.18 13.64
CA SER A 74 -0.67 -13.37 12.96
C SER A 74 -1.51 -12.09 12.97
N ALA A 75 -1.51 -11.36 14.08
CA ALA A 75 -2.17 -10.07 14.22
C ALA A 75 -1.54 -8.99 13.34
N GLY A 76 -0.20 -8.93 13.25
CA GLY A 76 0.52 -8.06 12.31
C GLY A 76 0.10 -8.32 10.86
N THR A 77 0.16 -9.58 10.45
CA THR A 77 -0.28 -10.02 9.10
C THR A 77 -1.74 -9.67 8.83
N GLY A 78 -2.62 -9.82 9.82
CA GLY A 78 -4.05 -9.45 9.70
C GLY A 78 -4.24 -7.94 9.53
N TRP A 79 -3.52 -7.13 10.29
CA TRP A 79 -3.56 -5.66 10.20
C TRP A 79 -3.08 -5.18 8.83
N GLU A 80 -1.93 -5.70 8.37
CA GLU A 80 -1.36 -5.40 7.06
C GLU A 80 -2.34 -5.72 5.93
N SER A 81 -2.99 -6.89 5.99
CA SER A 81 -3.98 -7.30 4.99
C SER A 81 -5.25 -6.44 5.04
N LEU A 82 -5.73 -6.06 6.23
CA LEU A 82 -6.85 -5.13 6.38
C LEU A 82 -6.56 -3.76 5.78
N LEU A 83 -5.36 -3.24 6.02
CA LEU A 83 -4.89 -2.00 5.41
C LEU A 83 -4.75 -2.12 3.89
N ALA A 84 -4.16 -3.21 3.40
CA ALA A 84 -4.03 -3.46 1.97
C ALA A 84 -5.39 -3.52 1.27
N TRP A 85 -6.38 -4.19 1.87
CA TRP A 85 -7.75 -4.24 1.38
C TRP A 85 -8.39 -2.86 1.36
N TYR A 86 -8.33 -2.14 2.49
CA TYR A 86 -8.93 -0.81 2.63
C TYR A 86 -8.33 0.23 1.67
N LEU A 87 -7.00 0.27 1.54
CA LEU A 87 -6.32 1.19 0.63
C LEU A 87 -6.67 0.88 -0.82
N ASN A 88 -6.71 -0.39 -1.21
CA ASN A 88 -7.12 -0.77 -2.57
C ASN A 88 -8.59 -0.44 -2.85
N LEU A 89 -9.49 -0.59 -1.86
CA LEU A 89 -10.88 -0.14 -1.97
C LEU A 89 -10.97 1.36 -2.28
N GLY A 90 -10.21 2.18 -1.56
CA GLY A 90 -10.13 3.62 -1.80
C GLY A 90 -9.55 4.00 -3.16
N LEU A 91 -8.71 3.14 -3.73
CA LEU A 91 -7.96 3.38 -4.97
C LEU A 91 -8.56 2.69 -6.20
N ILE A 92 -9.73 2.06 -6.10
CA ILE A 92 -10.45 1.49 -7.26
C ILE A 92 -10.61 2.55 -8.35
N GLY A 93 -10.33 2.20 -9.60
CA GLY A 93 -10.44 3.11 -10.74
C GLY A 93 -9.34 4.17 -10.83
N THR A 94 -8.33 4.15 -9.95
CA THR A 94 -7.19 5.06 -9.99
C THR A 94 -5.96 4.40 -10.62
N ARG A 95 -4.96 5.22 -10.97
CA ARG A 95 -3.65 4.77 -11.44
C ARG A 95 -2.71 4.37 -10.30
N THR A 96 -3.21 4.22 -9.07
CA THR A 96 -2.44 3.77 -7.90
C THR A 96 -2.91 2.39 -7.42
N ILE A 97 -1.96 1.53 -7.09
CA ILE A 97 -2.23 0.20 -6.54
C ILE A 97 -1.38 -0.05 -5.30
N VAL A 98 -1.94 -0.73 -4.31
CA VAL A 98 -1.22 -1.11 -3.08
C VAL A 98 -0.99 -2.61 -3.09
N ILE A 99 0.26 -3.04 -2.99
CA ILE A 99 0.64 -4.45 -2.93
C ILE A 99 1.12 -4.80 -1.53
N LYS A 100 0.76 -5.99 -1.05
CA LYS A 100 1.45 -6.67 0.04
C LYS A 100 2.53 -7.56 -0.59
N PRO A 101 3.82 -7.19 -0.52
CA PRO A 101 4.85 -7.88 -1.30
C PRO A 101 4.93 -9.37 -0.98
N LYS A 102 4.84 -10.19 -2.02
CA LYS A 102 5.13 -11.64 -2.02
C LYS A 102 5.63 -11.99 -3.41
N LYS A 103 6.29 -13.14 -3.59
CA LYS A 103 6.83 -13.58 -4.89
C LYS A 103 5.87 -13.37 -6.10
N LYS A 104 4.57 -13.63 -5.93
CA LYS A 104 3.53 -13.44 -6.97
C LYS A 104 3.12 -11.97 -7.18
N PHE A 105 3.18 -11.15 -6.14
CA PHE A 105 2.76 -9.75 -6.15
C PHE A 105 3.95 -8.85 -5.85
N ASN A 106 4.79 -8.63 -6.87
CA ASN A 106 6.03 -7.88 -6.70
C ASN A 106 6.55 -7.29 -8.01
N PHE A 107 6.82 -5.99 -8.00
CA PHE A 107 7.49 -5.32 -9.11
C PHE A 107 9.00 -5.32 -8.87
N ASP A 108 9.73 -6.14 -9.62
CA ASP A 108 11.18 -6.25 -9.51
C ASP A 108 11.89 -4.89 -9.65
N THR A 109 11.40 -4.03 -10.54
CA THR A 109 11.94 -2.68 -10.72
C THR A 109 11.79 -1.84 -9.45
N ILE A 110 10.64 -1.93 -8.77
CA ILE A 110 10.42 -1.20 -7.51
C ILE A 110 11.27 -1.79 -6.39
N GLN A 111 11.37 -3.11 -6.29
CA GLN A 111 12.27 -3.74 -5.32
C GLN A 111 13.71 -3.28 -5.50
N LYS A 112 14.21 -3.31 -6.74
CA LYS A 112 15.54 -2.81 -7.08
C LYS A 112 15.70 -1.35 -6.70
N THR A 113 14.66 -0.53 -6.88
CA THR A 113 14.65 0.90 -6.55
C THR A 113 14.78 1.15 -5.05
N ILE A 114 14.07 0.39 -4.21
CA ILE A 114 14.00 0.59 -2.75
C ILE A 114 14.99 -0.28 -1.95
N THR A 115 15.75 -1.16 -2.61
CA THR A 115 16.74 -2.03 -1.96
C THR A 115 17.82 -1.20 -1.28
N VAL A 116 18.17 -1.52 -0.04
CA VAL A 116 19.31 -0.92 0.65
C VAL A 116 20.44 -1.93 0.78
N ASN A 117 21.62 -1.56 0.29
CA ASN A 117 22.81 -2.39 0.29
C ASN A 117 23.77 -1.90 1.36
N TYR A 118 24.27 -2.82 2.20
CA TYR A 118 25.31 -2.61 3.20
C TYR A 118 26.55 -3.46 2.82
N GLY A 119 27.42 -2.92 1.96
CA GLY A 119 28.51 -3.66 1.35
C GLY A 119 27.96 -4.82 0.51
N ASN A 120 28.26 -6.06 0.92
CA ASN A 120 27.77 -7.27 0.27
C ASN A 120 26.43 -7.77 0.86
N PHE A 121 25.94 -7.16 1.94
CA PHE A 121 24.66 -7.54 2.55
C PHE A 121 23.53 -6.72 1.94
N ILE A 122 22.56 -7.41 1.34
CA ILE A 122 21.33 -6.79 0.87
C ILE A 122 20.32 -6.77 2.02
N SER A 123 20.03 -5.58 2.52
CA SER A 123 18.91 -5.36 3.43
C SER A 123 17.71 -5.01 2.58
N ASN A 124 16.88 -6.02 2.28
CA ASN A 124 15.58 -5.76 1.69
C ASN A 124 14.81 -4.85 2.65
N SER A 125 14.22 -3.77 2.13
CA SER A 125 13.37 -2.89 2.91
C SER A 125 12.29 -3.73 3.59
N GLU A 126 12.08 -3.53 4.89
CA GLU A 126 11.00 -4.17 5.65
C GLU A 126 9.65 -3.52 5.28
N SER A 127 9.33 -3.46 3.98
CA SER A 127 8.12 -2.86 3.45
C SER A 127 6.97 -3.83 3.64
N ASP A 128 6.04 -3.52 4.56
CA ASP A 128 4.85 -4.34 4.75
C ASP A 128 3.90 -4.20 3.56
N LEU A 129 3.72 -2.96 3.08
CA LEU A 129 2.96 -2.62 1.88
C LEU A 129 3.76 -1.65 0.99
N ILE A 130 3.52 -1.71 -0.31
CA ILE A 130 4.08 -0.78 -1.30
C ILE A 130 2.93 -0.26 -2.14
N ALA A 131 2.73 1.06 -2.16
CA ALA A 131 1.85 1.70 -3.13
C ALA A 131 2.65 2.24 -4.31
N VAL A 132 2.15 1.99 -5.52
CA VAL A 132 2.77 2.44 -6.76
C VAL A 132 1.74 3.21 -7.56
N THR A 133 2.07 4.46 -7.90
CA THR A 133 1.27 5.29 -8.81
C THR A 133 1.93 5.31 -10.18
N PHE A 134 1.22 4.78 -11.18
CA PHE A 134 1.64 4.77 -12.59
C PHE A 134 1.33 6.12 -13.25
N PRO A 135 2.14 6.66 -14.18
CA PRO A 135 1.88 7.95 -14.83
C PRO A 135 0.53 7.99 -15.56
N PRO A 136 -0.08 9.17 -15.78
CA PRO A 136 -1.28 9.31 -16.60
C PRO A 136 -1.08 8.69 -17.99
N LYS A 137 -2.15 8.15 -18.59
CA LYS A 137 -2.07 7.42 -19.89
C LYS A 137 -1.33 8.21 -20.98
N LYS A 138 -1.53 9.53 -21.03
CA LYS A 138 -0.90 10.45 -21.98
C LYS A 138 0.62 10.59 -21.82
N ASP A 139 1.14 10.30 -20.63
CA ASP A 139 2.54 10.53 -20.25
C ASP A 139 3.37 9.24 -20.28
N ILE A 140 2.79 8.10 -20.65
CA ILE A 140 3.50 6.84 -20.77
C ILE A 140 4.41 6.90 -22.01
N ALA A 141 5.73 6.83 -21.81
CA ALA A 141 6.74 6.94 -22.87
C ALA A 141 6.59 5.86 -23.95
N TYR A 142 6.29 4.64 -23.53
CA TYR A 142 5.86 3.56 -24.40
C TYR A 142 4.51 3.09 -23.92
N SER A 143 3.48 3.40 -24.68
CA SER A 143 2.20 2.73 -24.52
C SER A 143 2.42 1.22 -24.72
N VAL A 144 1.52 0.36 -24.22
CA VAL A 144 1.69 -1.09 -24.35
C VAL A 144 1.96 -1.46 -25.82
N GLU A 145 1.24 -0.80 -26.72
CA GLU A 145 1.29 -0.88 -28.18
C GLU A 145 2.66 -0.49 -28.79
N LYS A 146 3.49 0.32 -28.13
CA LYS A 146 4.84 0.68 -28.61
C LYS A 146 5.96 -0.23 -28.07
N LEU A 147 5.66 -1.06 -27.06
CA LEU A 147 6.61 -2.05 -26.54
C LEU A 147 6.82 -3.23 -27.51
N GLU A 148 6.00 -3.32 -28.56
CA GLU A 148 6.09 -4.29 -29.66
C GLU A 148 7.38 -4.18 -30.49
N GLU A 149 7.88 -2.95 -30.70
CA GLU A 149 9.00 -2.69 -31.62
C GLU A 149 10.38 -2.94 -31.00
N TYR A 150 10.50 -3.01 -29.66
CA TYR A 150 11.81 -2.93 -28.98
C TYR A 150 12.41 -4.28 -28.54
N GLU A 151 11.69 -5.41 -28.55
CA GLU A 151 12.19 -6.68 -27.98
C GLU A 151 11.94 -7.97 -28.81
N ASN A 152 11.50 -7.91 -30.08
CA ASN A 152 11.08 -9.13 -30.83
C ASN A 152 10.02 -9.97 -30.06
N LYS A 153 9.26 -9.34 -29.16
CA LYS A 153 8.16 -9.93 -28.41
C LYS A 153 6.94 -9.04 -28.59
N VAL A 154 5.89 -9.64 -29.16
CA VAL A 154 4.61 -9.02 -29.46
C VAL A 154 3.93 -8.59 -28.17
N PHE A 155 3.55 -7.32 -28.07
CA PHE A 155 2.81 -6.75 -26.94
C PHE A 155 1.77 -5.73 -27.42
N SER A 156 0.64 -6.18 -27.97
CA SER A 156 -0.43 -5.25 -28.36
C SER A 156 -1.41 -5.04 -27.19
N ILE A 157 -2.04 -3.87 -27.12
CA ILE A 157 -3.20 -3.67 -26.23
C ILE A 157 -4.44 -4.43 -26.73
N ASP A 158 -4.48 -4.78 -28.02
CA ASP A 158 -5.54 -5.63 -28.57
C ASP A 158 -5.38 -7.08 -28.04
N LEU A 159 -4.16 -7.47 -27.61
CA LEU A 159 -3.89 -8.66 -26.80
C LEU A 159 -4.41 -8.53 -25.34
N LEU A 160 -4.66 -7.30 -24.87
CA LEU A 160 -5.26 -7.00 -23.57
C LEU A 160 -6.80 -6.99 -23.62
N GLU A 161 -7.43 -7.17 -24.79
CA GLU A 161 -8.87 -7.45 -24.83
C GLU A 161 -9.18 -8.88 -24.36
N GLU A 162 -8.22 -9.81 -24.46
CA GLU A 162 -8.23 -11.15 -23.87
C GLU A 162 -7.72 -11.20 -22.42
N LEU A 163 -7.76 -10.08 -21.70
CA LEU A 163 -7.18 -9.91 -20.36
C LEU A 163 -7.64 -10.94 -19.31
N ASP A 164 -8.84 -11.50 -19.46
CA ASP A 164 -9.38 -12.53 -18.55
C ASP A 164 -8.67 -13.88 -18.67
N ALA A 165 -7.89 -14.11 -19.74
CA ALA A 165 -7.14 -15.35 -19.97
C ALA A 165 -5.68 -15.31 -19.48
N TYR A 166 -5.21 -14.17 -18.94
CA TYR A 166 -3.82 -14.01 -18.52
C TYR A 166 -3.58 -14.43 -17.06
N SER A 167 -2.49 -15.15 -16.82
CA SER A 167 -2.02 -15.41 -15.46
C SER A 167 -1.53 -14.12 -14.79
N VAL A 168 -1.64 -14.06 -13.46
CA VAL A 168 -1.13 -12.94 -12.64
C VAL A 168 0.33 -12.62 -12.95
N ASP A 169 1.14 -13.64 -13.24
CA ASP A 169 2.56 -13.47 -13.57
C ASP A 169 2.78 -12.64 -14.85
N LYS A 170 1.94 -12.82 -15.87
CA LYS A 170 2.01 -12.02 -17.09
C LYS A 170 1.60 -10.58 -16.84
N ILE A 171 0.53 -10.36 -16.07
CA ILE A 171 0.09 -9.01 -15.67
C ILE A 171 1.20 -8.30 -14.87
N ASN A 172 1.81 -9.01 -13.92
CA ASN A 172 2.92 -8.51 -13.13
C ASN A 172 4.10 -8.09 -14.01
N LEU A 173 4.45 -8.92 -15.00
CA LEU A 173 5.50 -8.62 -15.97
C LEU A 173 5.20 -7.33 -16.75
N PHE A 174 3.97 -7.16 -17.24
CA PHE A 174 3.56 -5.96 -17.98
C PHE A 174 3.65 -4.70 -17.15
N LEU A 175 3.09 -4.73 -15.93
CA LEU A 175 3.15 -3.59 -15.02
C LEU A 175 4.60 -3.26 -14.66
N ASN A 176 5.46 -4.27 -14.45
CA ASN A 176 6.87 -4.05 -14.17
C ASN A 176 7.63 -3.41 -15.35
N LYS A 177 7.31 -3.77 -16.59
CA LYS A 177 7.87 -3.15 -17.80
C LYS A 177 7.39 -1.70 -17.97
N ILE A 178 6.13 -1.41 -17.67
CA ILE A 178 5.64 -0.02 -17.64
C ILE A 178 6.41 0.79 -16.60
N ILE A 179 6.64 0.24 -15.40
CA ILE A 179 7.42 0.89 -14.35
C ILE A 179 8.86 1.15 -14.81
N GLU A 180 9.54 0.14 -15.37
CA GLU A 180 10.93 0.24 -15.87
C GLU A 180 11.09 1.38 -16.87
N ASN A 181 10.23 1.42 -17.88
CA ASN A 181 10.30 2.38 -18.97
C ASN A 181 9.87 3.80 -18.58
N ASN A 182 9.16 3.95 -17.46
CA ASN A 182 8.61 5.22 -17.01
C ASN A 182 9.09 5.60 -15.62
N ILE A 183 10.22 5.05 -15.16
CA ILE A 183 10.66 5.12 -13.76
C ILE A 183 10.63 6.55 -13.20
N SER A 184 11.08 7.54 -13.99
CA SER A 184 11.09 8.97 -13.63
C SER A 184 9.72 9.64 -13.49
N LYS A 185 8.65 8.92 -13.82
CA LYS A 185 7.25 9.37 -13.71
C LYS A 185 6.44 8.51 -12.72
N ILE A 186 7.07 7.51 -12.12
CA ILE A 186 6.45 6.64 -11.10
C ILE A 186 6.55 7.32 -9.74
N GLU A 187 5.50 7.21 -8.94
CA GLU A 187 5.53 7.58 -7.52
C GLU A 187 5.44 6.30 -6.69
N VAL A 188 6.25 6.22 -5.63
CA VAL A 188 6.30 5.07 -4.74
C VAL A 188 6.07 5.53 -3.31
N ASN A 189 5.16 4.86 -2.62
CA ASN A 189 5.00 5.00 -1.18
C ASN A 189 5.24 3.66 -0.50
N VAL A 190 6.34 3.55 0.25
CA VAL A 190 6.61 2.40 1.11
C VAL A 190 5.88 2.61 2.43
N ILE A 191 5.05 1.64 2.82
CA ILE A 191 4.16 1.78 3.98
C ILE A 191 4.51 0.71 5.00
N GLN A 192 5.00 1.14 6.16
CA GLN A 192 5.21 0.27 7.31
C GLN A 192 3.94 0.20 8.14
N CYS A 193 3.53 -1.00 8.51
CA CYS A 193 2.34 -1.32 9.28
C CYS A 193 2.73 -1.98 10.60
N LYS A 194 2.41 -1.38 11.75
CA LYS A 194 2.70 -2.03 13.05
C LYS A 194 1.50 -2.00 14.00
N THR A 195 1.28 -3.12 14.67
CA THR A 195 0.21 -3.33 15.66
C THR A 195 0.50 -2.73 17.04
N ASN A 196 1.73 -2.28 17.26
CA ASN A 196 2.13 -1.61 18.49
C ASN A 196 3.05 -0.44 18.16
N TRP A 197 2.57 0.78 18.40
CA TRP A 197 3.30 2.00 18.10
C TRP A 197 4.51 2.20 19.02
N ASN A 198 4.36 2.02 20.34
CA ASN A 198 5.39 2.35 21.33
C ASN A 198 6.73 1.67 21.03
N ASP A 199 6.66 0.36 20.78
CA ASP A 199 7.84 -0.49 20.67
C ASP A 199 8.44 -0.47 19.26
N ASN A 200 7.65 -0.13 18.24
CA ASN A 200 8.07 -0.25 16.85
C ASN A 200 8.35 1.06 16.14
N ALA A 201 8.13 2.23 16.75
CA ALA A 201 8.35 3.54 16.11
C ALA A 201 9.82 3.78 15.66
N GLN A 202 10.79 3.05 16.21
CA GLN A 202 12.21 3.18 15.83
C GLN A 202 12.49 2.63 14.44
N ILE A 203 11.78 1.57 14.02
CA ILE A 203 11.96 0.92 12.72
C ILE A 203 11.61 1.88 11.57
N PRO A 204 10.40 2.48 11.51
CA PRO A 204 10.06 3.41 10.45
C PRO A 204 10.92 4.68 10.50
N MET A 205 11.29 5.17 11.69
CA MET A 205 12.23 6.28 11.84
C MET A 205 13.59 5.97 11.19
N GLY A 206 14.14 4.78 11.45
CA GLY A 206 15.42 4.37 10.90
C GLY A 206 15.41 4.25 9.37
N TRP A 207 14.36 3.66 8.80
CA TRP A 207 14.21 3.55 7.36
C TRP A 207 14.03 4.90 6.67
N ASP A 208 13.27 5.83 7.26
CA ASP A 208 13.11 7.18 6.69
C ASP A 208 14.42 7.97 6.73
N ILE A 209 15.23 7.85 7.78
CA ILE A 209 16.61 8.39 7.78
C ILE A 209 17.43 7.78 6.65
N ILE A 210 17.27 6.47 6.41
CA ILE A 210 18.02 5.81 5.35
C ILE A 210 17.62 6.37 3.98
N TYR A 211 16.33 6.45 3.68
CA TYR A 211 15.83 6.93 2.40
C TYR A 211 15.99 8.44 2.17
N SER A 212 15.93 9.24 3.23
CA SER A 212 16.11 10.70 3.14
C SER A 212 17.57 11.14 3.11
N SER A 213 18.50 10.25 3.46
CA SER A 213 19.93 10.54 3.43
C SER A 213 20.40 10.87 2.01
N THR A 214 20.98 12.06 1.83
CA THR A 214 21.59 12.49 0.56
C THR A 214 22.97 11.90 0.33
N GLY A 215 23.44 11.04 1.23
CA GLY A 215 24.72 10.36 1.15
C GLY A 215 25.19 9.85 2.50
N PHE A 216 25.63 8.59 2.55
CA PHE A 216 26.32 8.06 3.71
C PHE A 216 27.82 8.29 3.54
N THR A 217 28.49 8.79 4.58
CA THR A 217 29.93 9.10 4.55
C THR A 217 30.83 7.86 4.45
N LYS A 218 30.26 6.66 4.59
CA LYS A 218 30.94 5.38 4.34
C LYS A 218 30.37 4.77 3.07
N ASP A 219 31.23 4.46 2.10
CA ASP A 219 30.92 3.94 0.75
C ASP A 219 30.13 2.62 0.69
N ASN A 220 29.81 2.06 1.86
CA ASN A 220 29.19 0.76 2.00
C ASN A 220 27.66 0.82 2.04
N ILE A 221 27.03 2.00 2.19
CA ILE A 221 25.55 2.08 2.19
C ILE A 221 25.06 2.71 0.90
N LYS A 222 24.29 1.95 0.11
CA LYS A 222 23.74 2.40 -1.18
C LYS A 222 22.26 2.06 -1.29
N ILE A 223 21.48 2.99 -1.82
CA ILE A 223 20.05 2.83 -2.06
C ILE A 223 19.82 2.63 -3.55
N GLY A 224 19.18 1.51 -3.87
CA GLY A 224 18.98 1.06 -5.23
C GLY A 224 19.99 0.01 -5.67
N ARG A 225 19.65 -0.74 -6.72
CA ARG A 225 20.54 -1.69 -7.40
C ARG A 225 20.23 -1.75 -8.89
N ASP A 226 21.16 -2.31 -9.67
CA ASP A 226 21.01 -2.52 -11.12
C ASP A 226 20.64 -1.24 -11.89
N GLY A 227 21.17 -0.09 -11.45
CA GLY A 227 20.89 1.21 -12.05
C GLY A 227 19.55 1.83 -11.63
N PHE A 228 18.72 1.17 -10.82
CA PHE A 228 17.52 1.75 -10.22
C PHE A 228 17.82 2.38 -8.86
N SER A 229 17.09 3.45 -8.50
CA SER A 229 17.25 4.16 -7.23
C SER A 229 16.05 5.07 -6.98
N ILE A 230 15.71 5.31 -5.71
CA ILE A 230 14.65 6.26 -5.31
C ILE A 230 14.87 7.69 -5.85
N HIS A 231 16.10 8.06 -6.22
CA HIS A 231 16.39 9.36 -6.81
C HIS A 231 16.02 9.45 -8.30
N LYS A 232 15.66 8.33 -8.92
CA LYS A 232 15.24 8.24 -10.33
C LYS A 232 13.73 8.17 -10.50
N ILE A 233 12.96 8.17 -9.41
CA ILE A 233 11.49 8.18 -9.48
C ILE A 233 10.94 9.59 -9.30
N LYS A 234 9.68 9.82 -9.67
CA LYS A 234 9.03 11.14 -9.58
C LYS A 234 8.90 11.59 -8.14
N ASP A 235 8.45 10.70 -7.27
CA ASP A 235 8.27 10.97 -5.84
C ASP A 235 8.44 9.67 -5.04
N PHE A 236 9.13 9.76 -3.91
CA PHE A 236 9.32 8.68 -2.96
C PHE A 236 8.81 9.11 -1.59
N ARG A 237 7.93 8.30 -1.00
CA ARG A 237 7.38 8.52 0.33
C ARG A 237 7.57 7.28 1.19
N TYR A 238 7.84 7.50 2.47
CA TYR A 238 7.85 6.45 3.47
C TYR A 238 6.79 6.78 4.54
N SER A 239 5.74 5.98 4.60
CA SER A 239 4.61 6.17 5.51
C SER A 239 4.63 5.17 6.65
N PHE A 240 4.04 5.56 7.77
CA PHE A 240 3.80 4.66 8.89
C PHE A 240 2.32 4.61 9.23
N ILE A 241 1.73 3.42 9.16
CA ILE A 241 0.34 3.17 9.57
C ILE A 241 0.33 2.27 10.78
N THR A 242 -0.25 2.73 11.88
CA THR A 242 -0.31 1.96 13.12
C THR A 242 -1.72 1.76 13.60
N VAL A 243 -1.94 0.66 14.31
CA VAL A 243 -3.11 0.50 15.17
C VAL A 243 -2.65 0.69 16.62
N PRO A 244 -3.01 1.80 17.30
CA PRO A 244 -2.66 1.97 18.69
C PRO A 244 -3.48 0.99 19.54
N THR A 245 -2.91 -0.18 19.88
CA THR A 245 -3.55 -1.21 20.73
C THR A 245 -3.76 -0.76 22.19
N GLN A 246 -3.26 0.42 22.55
CA GLN A 246 -3.50 1.05 23.85
C GLN A 246 -5.01 1.33 24.04
N LYS A 247 -5.54 0.98 25.22
CA LYS A 247 -6.96 1.22 25.55
C LYS A 247 -7.33 2.70 25.58
N ASN A 248 -6.42 3.54 26.08
CA ASN A 248 -6.65 4.98 26.22
C ASN A 248 -5.71 5.75 25.28
N LEU A 249 -6.25 6.24 24.16
CA LEU A 249 -5.52 7.01 23.15
C LEU A 249 -5.19 8.44 23.59
N ASP A 250 -5.84 8.96 24.63
CA ASP A 250 -5.55 10.31 25.17
C ASP A 250 -4.16 10.38 25.81
N LYS A 251 -3.62 9.22 26.21
CA LYS A 251 -2.25 9.12 26.72
C LYS A 251 -1.19 9.34 25.65
N ILE A 252 -1.53 9.17 24.38
CA ILE A 252 -0.63 9.47 23.26
C ILE A 252 -0.67 10.97 22.99
N LYS A 253 0.39 11.67 23.36
CA LYS A 253 0.53 13.13 23.19
C LYS A 253 1.49 13.44 22.06
N GLU A 254 1.44 14.65 21.53
CA GLU A 254 2.43 15.15 20.55
C GLU A 254 3.88 15.05 21.08
N THR A 255 4.05 15.12 22.40
CA THR A 255 5.35 14.99 23.09
C THR A 255 5.75 13.54 23.38
N SER A 256 4.88 12.56 23.11
CA SER A 256 5.20 11.15 23.33
C SER A 256 6.34 10.73 22.40
N THR A 257 7.33 10.01 22.93
CA THR A 257 8.50 9.54 22.17
C THR A 257 8.12 8.79 20.90
N GLN A 258 7.09 7.94 20.96
CA GLN A 258 6.62 7.20 19.78
C GLN A 258 6.13 8.13 18.66
N VAL A 259 5.57 9.30 18.98
CA VAL A 259 5.11 10.31 18.01
C VAL A 259 6.30 11.08 17.46
N LEU A 260 7.17 11.58 18.34
CA LEU A 260 8.35 12.37 17.96
C LEU A 260 9.31 11.60 17.02
N ARG A 261 9.38 10.28 17.13
CA ARG A 261 10.20 9.43 16.25
C ARG A 261 9.74 9.42 14.80
N VAL A 262 8.44 9.57 14.56
CA VAL A 262 7.85 9.38 13.21
C VAL A 262 7.17 10.63 12.67
N ASN A 263 7.14 11.75 13.41
CA ASN A 263 6.41 12.95 12.98
C ASN A 263 7.06 13.70 11.80
N LYS A 264 8.25 13.26 11.37
CA LYS A 264 8.98 13.78 10.20
C LYS A 264 9.00 12.84 9.01
N LEU A 265 8.33 11.69 9.09
CA LEU A 265 8.26 10.76 7.98
C LEU A 265 7.72 11.43 6.72
N SER A 266 8.42 11.24 5.60
CA SER A 266 8.08 11.82 4.30
C SER A 266 6.65 11.53 3.82
N GLY A 267 6.15 10.32 4.09
CA GLY A 267 4.78 9.91 3.79
C GLY A 267 3.79 10.16 4.92
N GLY A 268 4.23 10.60 6.10
CA GLY A 268 3.38 10.86 7.26
C GLY A 268 3.02 9.64 8.11
N ILE A 269 2.29 9.93 9.20
CA ILE A 269 1.80 8.92 10.15
C ILE A 269 0.29 8.86 10.08
N PHE A 270 -0.24 7.65 9.90
CA PHE A 270 -1.68 7.40 9.89
C PHE A 270 -2.08 6.30 10.88
N TRP A 271 -3.37 6.28 11.20
CA TRP A 271 -3.96 5.21 12.00
C TRP A 271 -5.44 4.97 11.66
N GLY A 272 -5.99 3.87 12.16
CA GLY A 272 -7.39 3.48 11.95
C GLY A 272 -8.39 4.17 12.89
N GLU A 273 -8.12 5.40 13.31
CA GLU A 273 -8.92 6.22 14.23
C GLU A 273 -9.02 7.65 13.70
N LYS A 274 -9.92 8.46 14.28
CA LYS A 274 -10.02 9.88 13.95
C LYS A 274 -8.68 10.60 14.11
N THR A 275 -8.46 11.60 13.27
CA THR A 275 -7.26 12.44 13.30
C THR A 275 -7.07 13.06 14.68
N LYS A 276 -5.87 12.90 15.23
CA LYS A 276 -5.45 13.61 16.43
C LYS A 276 -4.31 14.54 16.04
N LEU A 277 -4.59 15.84 16.15
CA LEU A 277 -3.65 16.89 15.76
C LEU A 277 -2.28 16.65 16.40
N ASN A 278 -1.22 16.83 15.61
CA ASN A 278 0.18 16.62 15.98
C ASN A 278 0.54 15.21 16.48
N VAL A 279 -0.35 14.23 16.35
CA VAL A 279 -0.12 12.83 16.75
C VAL A 279 -0.13 11.91 15.54
N ALA A 280 -1.30 11.72 14.93
CA ALA A 280 -1.48 10.88 13.75
C ALA A 280 -2.74 11.29 12.98
N LYS A 281 -2.64 11.20 11.67
CA LYS A 281 -3.75 11.43 10.74
C LYS A 281 -4.65 10.22 10.66
N ASN A 282 -5.92 10.45 10.35
CA ASN A 282 -6.77 9.33 9.96
C ASN A 282 -6.27 8.77 8.63
N ILE A 283 -6.35 7.45 8.45
CA ILE A 283 -5.93 6.80 7.21
C ILE A 283 -6.61 7.33 5.94
N ASN A 284 -7.83 7.87 6.00
CA ASN A 284 -8.49 8.53 4.87
C ASN A 284 -7.62 9.65 4.27
N GLU A 285 -6.86 10.36 5.11
CA GLU A 285 -6.03 11.48 4.66
C GLU A 285 -4.91 11.04 3.72
N ILE A 286 -4.50 9.76 3.77
CA ILE A 286 -3.45 9.22 2.89
C ILE A 286 -3.80 9.38 1.41
N PHE A 287 -5.08 9.37 1.04
CA PHE A 287 -5.50 9.50 -0.35
C PHE A 287 -5.20 10.89 -0.91
N ASN A 288 -5.41 11.93 -0.09
CA ASN A 288 -5.14 13.32 -0.47
C ASN A 288 -3.71 13.76 -0.16
N ASP A 289 -3.07 13.21 0.86
CA ASP A 289 -1.68 13.51 1.18
C ASP A 289 -0.75 12.79 0.20
N ASN A 290 -0.92 11.47 0.08
CA ASN A 290 0.05 10.59 -0.55
C ASN A 290 -0.28 10.25 -2.00
N PHE A 291 -1.56 10.24 -2.37
CA PHE A 291 -2.03 9.80 -3.69
C PHE A 291 -2.81 10.89 -4.43
N HIS A 292 -2.63 12.16 -4.03
CA HIS A 292 -3.44 13.31 -4.43
C HIS A 292 -3.78 13.33 -5.93
N GLU A 293 -2.75 13.30 -6.78
CA GLU A 293 -2.93 13.45 -8.22
C GLU A 293 -3.78 12.32 -8.79
N SER A 294 -3.53 11.08 -8.38
CA SER A 294 -4.20 9.88 -8.88
C SER A 294 -5.60 9.69 -8.29
N TYR A 295 -5.79 10.01 -7.02
CA TYR A 295 -7.06 9.83 -6.30
C TYR A 295 -8.12 10.85 -6.73
N ASN A 296 -7.70 12.09 -7.03
CA ASN A 296 -8.60 13.19 -7.36
C ASN A 296 -8.88 13.35 -8.87
N GLU A 297 -8.33 12.49 -9.75
CA GLU A 297 -8.64 12.53 -11.19
C GLU A 297 -10.13 12.27 -11.46
N ILE A 298 -10.72 11.34 -10.70
CA ILE A 298 -12.13 10.95 -10.80
C ILE A 298 -12.68 10.81 -9.38
N LYS A 299 -13.83 11.42 -9.11
CA LYS A 299 -14.51 11.35 -7.80
C LYS A 299 -14.76 9.90 -7.39
N PHE A 300 -14.60 9.58 -6.10
CA PHE A 300 -14.72 8.22 -5.58
C PHE A 300 -16.03 7.54 -6.00
N ASN A 301 -17.17 8.21 -5.83
CA ASN A 301 -18.49 7.65 -6.17
C ASN A 301 -18.63 7.29 -7.66
N GLU A 302 -17.98 8.03 -8.56
CA GLU A 302 -17.99 7.71 -10.00
C GLU A 302 -17.11 6.48 -10.30
N ARG A 303 -16.00 6.33 -9.57
CA ARG A 303 -15.08 5.19 -9.74
C ARG A 303 -15.72 3.85 -9.34
N ILE A 304 -16.61 3.87 -8.35
CA ILE A 304 -17.22 2.64 -7.79
C ILE A 304 -18.62 2.33 -8.35
N LYS A 305 -19.17 3.16 -9.24
CA LYS A 305 -20.57 3.07 -9.70
C LYS A 305 -20.96 1.70 -10.27
N ASN A 306 -20.02 1.02 -10.91
CA ASN A 306 -20.21 -0.30 -11.53
C ASN A 306 -19.45 -1.42 -10.80
N LEU A 307 -19.01 -1.17 -9.57
CA LEU A 307 -18.27 -2.15 -8.79
C LEU A 307 -19.21 -3.23 -8.26
N ASP A 308 -18.92 -4.50 -8.56
CA ASP A 308 -19.54 -5.62 -7.86
C ASP A 308 -18.84 -5.80 -6.50
N LEU A 309 -19.57 -5.51 -5.42
CA LEU A 309 -19.07 -5.58 -4.05
C LEU A 309 -18.57 -6.99 -3.68
N LYS A 310 -19.08 -8.04 -4.33
CA LYS A 310 -18.61 -9.41 -4.11
C LYS A 310 -17.16 -9.60 -4.55
N GLU A 311 -16.70 -8.84 -5.54
CA GLU A 311 -15.31 -8.89 -6.00
C GLU A 311 -14.33 -8.36 -4.95
N ILE A 312 -14.82 -7.56 -3.99
CA ILE A 312 -14.04 -7.03 -2.88
C ILE A 312 -14.37 -7.71 -1.54
N GLY A 313 -15.11 -8.82 -1.57
CA GLY A 313 -15.45 -9.66 -0.42
C GLY A 313 -16.63 -9.17 0.43
N LEU A 314 -17.31 -8.12 -0.01
CA LEU A 314 -18.52 -7.57 0.62
C LEU A 314 -19.77 -8.29 0.09
#